data_AF-A0A938M8C6-F1
#
_entry.id   AF-A0A938M8C6-F1
#
_cell.length_a   1.000
_cell.length_b   1.000
_cell.length_c   1.000
_cell.angle_alpha   90.00
_cell.angle_beta   90.00
_cell.angle_gamma   90.00
#
_symmetry.space_group_name_H-M   'P 1'
#
loop_
_entity.id
_entity.type
_entity.pdbx_description
1 polymer ?
#
loop_
_entity_poly.entity_id
_entity_poly.type
_entity_poly.pdbx_seq_one_letter_code
_entity_poly.pdbx_strand_id
1 'polypeptide(L)'
;MLELISHPSEVVRKFEDERVVMACANLLRESCADKWPGFCSGLLLAASVRLWDQVAVELIQEGYADQLQSAMATMLDRPERNPEALIWMWKTVAAGRLADVFRDVEPLKLALAVFKVAARLDGPGGQALCPSPRRMMTQIRNVLADDDHRHLRRVLSGLTVEQAQRVKDAVTGNEGIGGDVRETILDLLHTAHPRLFAEKLKPWQEDVIYTTEAGLLKRQKEFEKLVNVDMVENSKAIGRARAMGDLRENWEYKAAIEQGKMLGERASDMQRELSKAKVIRPATISGAEVTVGATVQAKDLATGRVETFTFLGPWDAEIEKGIYSYQAPMSKAFMGRRRGETFTFGERRFEVVEIARAAQLAGGT
;
A
#
# COMPACT_ATOMS: atom_id res chain seq x y z
N MET A 1 -13.11 -0.96 -54.40
CA MET A 1 -12.40 -1.89 -53.50
C MET A 1 -11.18 -1.24 -52.84
N LEU A 2 -10.20 -0.72 -53.60
CA LEU A 2 -8.99 -0.08 -53.04
C LEU A 2 -9.23 1.04 -52.00
N GLU A 3 -10.28 1.86 -52.15
CA GLU A 3 -10.64 2.89 -51.15
C GLU A 3 -11.16 2.31 -49.82
N LEU A 4 -11.84 1.14 -49.85
CA LEU A 4 -12.37 0.46 -48.66
C LEU A 4 -11.24 -0.18 -47.83
N ILE A 5 -10.12 -0.54 -48.45
CA ILE A 5 -8.94 -1.14 -47.81
C ILE A 5 -8.28 -0.14 -46.85
N SER A 6 -8.35 1.14 -47.19
CA SER A 6 -7.70 2.21 -46.43
C SER A 6 -8.46 2.58 -45.16
N HIS A 7 -9.72 2.16 -45.04
CA HIS A 7 -10.60 2.52 -43.93
C HIS A 7 -11.42 1.31 -43.43
N PRO A 8 -10.80 0.36 -42.72
CA PRO A 8 -11.49 -0.82 -42.17
C PRO A 8 -12.71 -0.47 -41.31
N SER A 9 -12.64 0.64 -40.57
CA SER A 9 -13.75 1.18 -39.77
C SER A 9 -14.95 1.61 -40.60
N GLU A 10 -14.74 2.10 -41.83
CA GLU A 10 -15.84 2.46 -42.72
C GLU A 10 -16.53 1.22 -43.29
N VAL A 11 -15.79 0.14 -43.54
CA VAL A 11 -16.36 -1.14 -43.99
C VAL A 11 -17.31 -1.70 -42.95
N VAL A 12 -16.88 -1.77 -41.70
CA VAL A 12 -17.72 -2.25 -40.58
C VAL A 12 -18.98 -1.39 -40.45
N ARG A 13 -18.84 -0.06 -40.55
CA ARG A 13 -19.98 0.87 -40.45
C ARG A 13 -20.97 0.72 -41.63
N LYS A 14 -20.49 0.39 -42.83
CA LYS A 14 -21.33 0.34 -44.05
C LYS A 14 -22.09 -0.97 -44.19
N PHE A 15 -21.49 -2.08 -43.79
CA PHE A 15 -21.98 -3.43 -44.06
C PHE A 15 -22.29 -4.16 -42.76
N GLU A 16 -23.15 -3.60 -41.90
CA GLU A 16 -23.49 -4.09 -40.54
C GLU A 16 -23.59 -5.64 -40.36
N ASP A 17 -23.76 -6.42 -41.43
CA ASP A 17 -23.58 -7.87 -41.51
C ASP A 17 -22.10 -8.34 -41.48
N GLU A 18 -21.76 -9.02 -40.39
CA GLU A 18 -20.47 -9.67 -40.11
C GLU A 18 -19.99 -10.61 -41.24
N ARG A 19 -20.91 -11.31 -41.93
CA ARG A 19 -20.55 -12.21 -43.04
C ARG A 19 -20.02 -11.46 -44.24
N VAL A 20 -20.57 -10.27 -44.49
CA VAL A 20 -20.14 -9.41 -45.60
C VAL A 20 -18.78 -8.80 -45.30
N VAL A 21 -18.53 -8.42 -44.05
CA VAL A 21 -17.22 -7.93 -43.59
C VAL A 21 -16.15 -9.01 -43.76
N MET A 22 -16.43 -10.26 -43.38
CA MET A 22 -15.49 -11.37 -43.59
C MET A 22 -15.32 -11.76 -45.06
N ALA A 23 -16.38 -11.68 -45.87
CA ALA A 23 -16.25 -11.86 -47.32
C ALA A 23 -15.34 -10.79 -47.94
N CYS A 24 -15.41 -9.53 -47.46
CA CYS A 24 -14.48 -8.47 -47.88
C CYS A 24 -13.03 -8.79 -47.46
N ALA A 25 -12.82 -9.29 -46.24
CA ALA A 25 -11.50 -9.74 -45.80
C ALA A 25 -10.97 -10.88 -46.69
N ASN A 26 -11.80 -11.86 -47.03
CA ASN A 26 -11.40 -12.99 -47.89
C ASN A 26 -11.05 -12.53 -49.31
N LEU A 27 -11.87 -11.68 -49.92
CA LEU A 27 -11.59 -11.10 -51.22
C LEU A 27 -10.30 -10.28 -51.22
N LEU A 28 -10.01 -9.58 -50.11
CA LEU A 28 -8.75 -8.85 -49.95
C LEU A 28 -7.54 -9.77 -49.83
N ARG A 29 -7.70 -10.93 -49.18
CA ARG A 29 -6.65 -11.95 -49.12
C ARG A 29 -6.30 -12.45 -50.51
N GLU A 30 -7.31 -12.75 -51.32
CA GLU A 30 -7.15 -13.27 -52.67
C GLU A 30 -6.61 -12.23 -53.65
N SER A 31 -7.01 -10.96 -53.50
CA SER A 31 -6.70 -9.90 -54.46
C SER A 31 -5.50 -9.03 -54.08
N CYS A 32 -5.21 -8.88 -52.78
CA CYS A 32 -4.20 -7.97 -52.21
C CYS A 32 -3.61 -8.53 -50.90
N ALA A 33 -2.92 -9.68 -50.98
CA ALA A 33 -2.38 -10.39 -49.82
C ALA A 33 -1.44 -9.55 -48.93
N ASP A 34 -0.77 -8.54 -49.50
CA ASP A 34 0.12 -7.61 -48.78
C ASP A 34 -0.63 -6.66 -47.83
N LYS A 35 -1.89 -6.32 -48.14
CA LYS A 35 -2.71 -5.36 -47.38
C LYS A 35 -3.70 -6.02 -46.44
N TRP A 36 -3.98 -7.31 -46.66
CA TRP A 36 -4.89 -8.12 -45.84
C TRP A 36 -4.57 -8.05 -44.34
N PRO A 37 -3.31 -8.18 -43.89
CA PRO A 37 -3.01 -8.23 -42.46
C PRO A 37 -3.34 -6.91 -41.75
N GLY A 38 -2.97 -5.76 -42.34
CA GLY A 38 -3.30 -4.44 -41.81
C GLY A 38 -4.80 -4.12 -41.83
N PHE A 39 -5.53 -4.63 -42.83
CA PHE A 39 -6.99 -4.55 -42.86
C PHE A 39 -7.62 -5.30 -41.69
N CYS A 40 -7.18 -6.54 -41.44
CA CYS A 40 -7.63 -7.36 -40.30
C CYS A 40 -7.32 -6.71 -38.95
N SER A 41 -6.13 -6.12 -38.76
CA SER A 41 -5.82 -5.35 -37.55
C SER A 41 -6.74 -4.14 -37.36
N GLY A 42 -7.07 -3.43 -38.44
CA GLY A 42 -8.01 -2.32 -38.39
C GLY A 42 -9.44 -2.77 -38.11
N LEU A 43 -9.85 -3.94 -38.61
CA LEU A 43 -11.13 -4.56 -38.28
C LEU A 43 -11.21 -4.88 -36.79
N LEU A 44 -10.16 -5.43 -36.17
CA LEU A 44 -10.16 -5.70 -34.73
C LEU A 44 -10.45 -4.43 -33.90
N LEU A 45 -9.96 -3.26 -34.33
CA LEU A 45 -10.21 -1.99 -33.64
C LEU A 45 -11.62 -1.42 -33.84
N ALA A 46 -12.33 -1.86 -34.88
CA ALA A 46 -13.63 -1.28 -35.29
C ALA A 46 -14.81 -2.26 -35.23
N ALA A 47 -14.57 -3.56 -35.21
CA ALA A 47 -15.56 -4.62 -35.33
C ALA A 47 -16.16 -5.07 -33.99
N SER A 48 -17.24 -5.84 -34.06
CA SER A 48 -17.90 -6.49 -32.93
C SER A 48 -17.07 -7.65 -32.37
N VAL A 49 -17.33 -8.02 -31.11
CA VAL A 49 -16.68 -9.16 -30.41
C VAL A 49 -16.75 -10.47 -31.21
N ARG A 50 -17.83 -10.68 -31.96
CA ARG A 50 -18.08 -11.91 -32.71
C ARG A 50 -17.09 -12.10 -33.86
N LEU A 51 -16.67 -11.00 -34.48
CA LEU A 51 -15.70 -11.01 -35.57
C LEU A 51 -14.27 -11.23 -35.07
N TRP A 52 -13.96 -10.90 -33.81
CA TRP A 52 -12.59 -10.99 -33.30
C TRP A 52 -12.09 -12.41 -33.17
N ASP A 53 -12.92 -13.37 -32.73
CA ASP A 53 -12.49 -14.78 -32.68
C ASP A 53 -12.09 -15.27 -34.07
N GLN A 54 -12.90 -14.96 -35.09
CA GLN A 54 -12.64 -15.38 -36.46
C GLN A 54 -11.39 -14.68 -37.05
N VAL A 55 -11.30 -13.35 -36.92
CA VAL A 55 -10.15 -12.57 -37.42
C VAL A 55 -8.86 -12.95 -36.71
N ALA A 56 -8.90 -13.19 -35.40
CA ALA A 56 -7.73 -13.64 -34.64
C ALA A 56 -7.25 -15.01 -35.09
N VAL A 57 -8.16 -15.97 -35.30
CA VAL A 57 -7.81 -17.31 -35.79
C VAL A 57 -7.19 -17.24 -37.19
N GLU A 58 -7.79 -16.45 -38.10
CA GLU A 58 -7.26 -16.30 -39.46
C GLU A 58 -5.88 -15.63 -39.47
N LEU A 59 -5.66 -14.56 -38.69
CA LEU A 59 -4.34 -13.91 -38.60
C LEU A 59 -3.25 -14.87 -38.11
N ILE A 60 -3.58 -15.74 -37.15
CA ILE A 60 -2.62 -16.70 -36.59
C ILE A 60 -2.31 -17.81 -37.60
N GLN A 61 -3.33 -18.35 -38.28
CA GLN A 61 -3.15 -19.39 -39.29
C GLN A 61 -2.24 -18.93 -40.44
N GLU A 62 -2.33 -17.66 -40.81
CA GLU A 62 -1.52 -17.05 -41.87
C GLU A 62 -0.16 -16.53 -41.36
N GLY A 63 0.19 -16.72 -40.08
CA GLY A 63 1.49 -16.36 -39.51
C GLY A 63 1.64 -14.89 -39.08
N TYR A 64 0.56 -14.12 -38.97
CA TYR A 64 0.55 -12.70 -38.58
C TYR A 64 0.24 -12.48 -37.09
N ALA A 65 0.78 -13.34 -36.22
CA ALA A 65 0.58 -13.25 -34.76
C ALA A 65 1.05 -11.90 -34.18
N ASP A 66 2.18 -11.37 -34.65
CA ASP A 66 2.75 -10.09 -34.17
C ASP A 66 1.80 -8.90 -34.40
N GLN A 67 1.04 -8.92 -35.49
CA GLN A 67 0.10 -7.85 -35.80
C GLN A 67 -1.14 -7.91 -34.91
N LEU A 68 -1.60 -9.12 -34.58
CA LEU A 68 -2.64 -9.33 -33.58
C LEU A 68 -2.17 -8.82 -32.20
N GLN A 69 -0.93 -9.14 -31.80
CA GLN A 69 -0.32 -8.62 -30.57
C GLN A 69 -0.28 -7.08 -30.56
N SER A 70 0.17 -6.45 -31.66
CA SER A 70 0.22 -4.99 -31.79
C SER A 70 -1.15 -4.33 -31.71
N ALA A 71 -2.17 -4.94 -32.34
CA ALA A 71 -3.55 -4.45 -32.26
C ALA A 71 -4.07 -4.52 -30.81
N MET A 72 -3.79 -5.62 -30.11
CA MET A 72 -4.19 -5.81 -28.71
C MET A 72 -3.46 -4.86 -27.75
N ALA A 73 -2.16 -4.61 -27.96
CA ALA A 73 -1.42 -3.61 -27.21
C ALA A 73 -2.05 -2.22 -27.36
N THR A 74 -2.43 -1.87 -28.59
CA THR A 74 -3.13 -0.60 -28.89
C THR A 74 -4.48 -0.49 -28.17
N MET A 75 -5.21 -1.61 -28.03
CA MET A 75 -6.45 -1.66 -27.26
C MET A 75 -6.21 -1.49 -25.75
N LEU A 76 -5.15 -2.08 -25.21
CA LEU A 76 -4.79 -1.97 -23.80
C LEU A 76 -4.30 -0.56 -23.41
N ASP A 77 -3.67 0.16 -24.34
CA ASP A 77 -3.28 1.56 -24.13
C ASP A 77 -4.49 2.50 -24.07
N ARG A 78 -5.56 2.14 -24.78
CA ARG A 78 -6.82 2.92 -24.83
C ARG A 78 -8.04 2.05 -24.53
N PRO A 79 -8.15 1.52 -23.30
CA PRO A 79 -9.16 0.52 -22.93
C PRO A 79 -10.59 1.06 -22.99
N GLU A 80 -10.73 2.39 -22.89
CA GLU A 80 -11.98 3.12 -22.98
C GLU A 80 -12.59 3.12 -24.38
N ARG A 81 -11.78 2.94 -25.44
CA ARG A 81 -12.29 2.93 -26.82
C ARG A 81 -13.05 1.67 -27.16
N ASN A 82 -12.73 0.55 -26.50
CA ASN A 82 -13.38 -0.72 -26.75
C ASN A 82 -13.44 -1.59 -25.48
N PRO A 83 -14.39 -1.29 -24.55
CA PRO A 83 -14.57 -2.07 -23.33
C PRO A 83 -14.83 -3.57 -23.58
N GLU A 84 -15.51 -3.90 -24.67
CA GLU A 84 -15.83 -5.27 -25.04
C GLU A 84 -14.58 -6.09 -25.41
N ALA A 85 -13.55 -5.43 -25.95
CA ALA A 85 -12.25 -6.04 -26.26
C ALA A 85 -11.57 -6.60 -25.03
N LEU A 86 -11.62 -5.88 -23.92
CA LEU A 86 -11.01 -6.33 -22.67
C LEU A 86 -11.70 -7.58 -22.13
N ILE A 87 -13.02 -7.65 -22.25
CA ILE A 87 -13.81 -8.80 -21.81
C ILE A 87 -13.48 -10.02 -22.67
N TRP A 88 -13.43 -9.85 -24.00
CA TRP A 88 -13.05 -10.92 -24.90
C TRP A 88 -11.62 -11.40 -24.62
N MET A 89 -10.65 -10.48 -24.50
CA MET A 89 -9.26 -10.79 -24.16
C MET A 89 -9.19 -11.58 -22.85
N TRP A 90 -9.88 -11.13 -21.80
CA TRP A 90 -9.90 -11.84 -20.52
C TRP A 90 -10.41 -13.27 -20.65
N LYS A 91 -11.55 -13.46 -21.32
CA LYS A 91 -12.11 -14.80 -21.55
C LYS A 91 -11.18 -15.71 -22.34
N THR A 92 -10.53 -15.15 -23.36
CA THR A 92 -9.59 -15.89 -24.22
C THR A 92 -8.38 -16.37 -23.43
N VAL A 93 -7.77 -15.50 -22.60
CA VAL A 93 -6.65 -15.87 -21.73
C VAL A 93 -7.08 -16.84 -20.63
N ALA A 94 -8.23 -16.60 -19.99
CA ALA A 94 -8.76 -17.48 -18.94
C ALA A 94 -9.02 -18.90 -19.44
N ALA A 95 -9.53 -19.03 -20.68
CA ALA A 95 -9.72 -20.32 -21.36
C ALA A 95 -8.42 -20.95 -21.88
N GLY A 96 -7.27 -20.29 -21.76
CA GLY A 96 -5.99 -20.79 -22.30
C GLY A 96 -5.93 -20.81 -23.83
N ARG A 97 -6.85 -20.12 -24.52
CA ARG A 97 -6.83 -19.98 -25.97
C ARG A 97 -5.81 -18.92 -26.39
N LEU A 98 -5.21 -19.09 -27.57
CA LEU A 98 -4.24 -18.15 -28.15
C LEU A 98 -3.02 -17.88 -27.24
N ALA A 99 -2.60 -18.86 -26.42
CA ALA A 99 -1.57 -18.69 -25.41
C ALA A 99 -0.24 -18.16 -25.96
N ASP A 100 0.12 -18.49 -27.21
CA ASP A 100 1.34 -17.99 -27.86
C ASP A 100 1.27 -16.49 -28.18
N VAL A 101 0.09 -15.99 -28.55
CA VAL A 101 -0.14 -14.56 -28.84
C VAL A 101 -0.20 -13.76 -27.54
N PHE A 102 -0.85 -14.30 -26.51
CA PHE A 102 -0.99 -13.65 -25.21
C PHE A 102 0.23 -13.84 -24.29
N ARG A 103 1.27 -14.56 -24.73
CA ARG A 103 2.50 -14.76 -23.96
C ARG A 103 3.15 -13.44 -23.56
N ASP A 104 3.14 -12.47 -24.48
CA ASP A 104 3.73 -11.14 -24.30
C ASP A 104 2.71 -10.11 -23.75
N VAL A 105 1.43 -10.47 -23.71
CA VAL A 105 0.39 -9.64 -23.12
C VAL A 105 0.46 -9.79 -21.61
N GLU A 106 1.05 -8.79 -20.96
CA GLU A 106 1.23 -8.77 -19.51
C GLU A 106 -0.14 -8.90 -18.79
N PRO A 107 -0.43 -10.02 -18.09
CA PRO A 107 -1.75 -10.27 -17.50
C PRO A 107 -2.19 -9.18 -16.51
N LEU A 108 -1.21 -8.56 -15.84
CA LEU A 108 -1.42 -7.41 -14.97
C LEU A 108 -1.97 -6.19 -15.73
N LYS A 109 -1.46 -5.89 -16.93
CA LYS A 109 -1.94 -4.75 -17.74
C LYS A 109 -3.40 -4.94 -18.13
N LEU A 110 -3.78 -6.16 -18.53
CA LEU A 110 -5.17 -6.48 -18.85
C LEU A 110 -6.09 -6.32 -17.62
N ALA A 111 -5.67 -6.82 -16.45
CA ALA A 111 -6.45 -6.66 -15.22
C ALA A 111 -6.65 -5.19 -14.83
N LEU A 112 -5.58 -4.39 -14.85
CA LEU A 112 -5.65 -2.96 -14.56
C LEU A 112 -6.51 -2.20 -15.58
N ALA A 113 -6.46 -2.58 -16.85
CA ALA A 113 -7.32 -2.00 -17.90
C ALA A 113 -8.80 -2.29 -17.63
N VAL A 114 -9.16 -3.53 -17.26
CA VAL A 114 -10.52 -3.91 -16.88
C VAL A 114 -11.00 -3.12 -15.66
N PHE A 115 -10.19 -3.01 -14.61
CA PHE A 115 -10.53 -2.23 -13.42
C PHE A 115 -10.72 -0.75 -13.71
N LYS A 116 -9.87 -0.18 -14.57
CA LYS A 116 -9.98 1.22 -15.00
C LYS A 116 -11.29 1.47 -15.75
N VAL A 117 -11.66 0.59 -16.68
CA VAL A 117 -12.93 0.70 -17.41
C VAL A 117 -14.11 0.54 -16.46
N ALA A 118 -14.06 -0.42 -15.55
CA ALA A 118 -15.11 -0.59 -14.53
C ALA A 118 -15.32 0.70 -13.71
N ALA A 119 -14.25 1.30 -13.20
CA ALA A 119 -14.32 2.56 -12.46
C ALA A 119 -14.94 3.70 -13.29
N ARG A 120 -14.59 3.76 -14.58
CA ARG A 120 -15.08 4.82 -15.47
C ARG A 120 -16.56 4.65 -15.84
N LEU A 121 -17.04 3.41 -15.95
CA LEU A 121 -18.43 3.07 -16.25
C LEU A 121 -19.40 3.46 -15.12
N ASP A 122 -18.92 3.44 -13.88
CA ASP A 122 -19.68 3.86 -12.70
C ASP A 122 -19.84 5.40 -12.62
N GLY A 123 -18.86 6.15 -13.15
CA GLY A 123 -18.87 7.60 -13.15
C GLY A 123 -19.74 8.26 -14.25
N PRO A 124 -19.85 9.60 -14.23
CA PRO A 124 -20.65 10.37 -15.20
C PRO A 124 -20.19 10.24 -16.66
N GLY A 125 -19.00 9.67 -16.91
CA GLY A 125 -18.47 9.38 -18.24
C GLY A 125 -18.86 8.00 -18.80
N GLY A 126 -19.58 7.17 -18.04
CA GLY A 126 -19.91 5.80 -18.45
C GLY A 126 -20.72 5.74 -19.75
N GLN A 127 -21.68 6.64 -19.93
CA GLN A 127 -22.55 6.66 -21.11
C GLN A 127 -21.83 7.07 -22.40
N ALA A 128 -20.66 7.72 -22.28
CA ALA A 128 -19.81 8.05 -23.42
C ALA A 128 -18.93 6.87 -23.86
N LEU A 129 -18.71 5.88 -23.00
CA LEU A 129 -17.92 4.69 -23.29
C LEU A 129 -18.72 3.63 -24.05
N CYS A 130 -19.96 3.39 -23.61
CA CYS A 130 -20.82 2.41 -24.26
C CYS A 130 -22.31 2.76 -24.07
N PRO A 131 -23.20 2.28 -24.98
CA PRO A 131 -24.62 2.56 -24.91
C PRO A 131 -25.32 2.03 -23.66
N SER A 132 -24.76 1.00 -23.00
CA SER A 132 -25.36 0.35 -21.84
C SER A 132 -24.32 0.08 -20.74
N PRO A 133 -23.92 1.10 -19.95
CA PRO A 133 -22.87 0.97 -18.95
C PRO A 133 -23.17 -0.08 -17.87
N ARG A 134 -24.44 -0.17 -17.43
CA ARG A 134 -24.87 -1.16 -16.44
C ARG A 134 -24.66 -2.59 -16.91
N ARG A 135 -25.04 -2.88 -18.16
CA ARG A 135 -24.84 -4.20 -18.78
C ARG A 135 -23.36 -4.55 -18.87
N MET A 136 -22.53 -3.58 -19.24
CA MET A 136 -21.08 -3.75 -19.32
C MET A 136 -20.47 -4.07 -17.95
N MET A 137 -20.86 -3.35 -16.89
CA MET A 137 -20.41 -3.64 -15.53
C MET A 137 -20.82 -5.04 -15.07
N THR A 138 -22.03 -5.50 -15.40
CA THR A 138 -22.46 -6.89 -15.14
C THR A 138 -21.59 -7.90 -15.87
N GLN A 139 -21.24 -7.65 -17.13
CA GLN A 139 -20.34 -8.55 -17.87
C GLN A 139 -18.93 -8.57 -17.29
N ILE A 140 -18.39 -7.42 -16.87
CA ILE A 140 -17.09 -7.34 -16.18
C ILE A 140 -17.13 -8.17 -14.89
N ARG A 141 -18.16 -7.97 -14.05
CA ARG A 141 -18.37 -8.74 -12.81
C ARG A 141 -18.34 -10.24 -13.05
N ASN A 142 -19.16 -10.71 -13.99
CA ASN A 142 -19.26 -12.14 -14.30
C ASN A 142 -17.93 -12.73 -14.77
N VAL A 143 -17.13 -11.95 -15.49
CA VAL A 143 -15.85 -12.40 -16.07
C VAL A 143 -14.74 -12.41 -15.03
N LEU A 144 -14.76 -11.47 -14.08
CA LEU A 144 -13.86 -11.48 -12.92
C LEU A 144 -14.23 -12.56 -11.91
N ALA A 145 -15.51 -12.95 -11.85
CA ALA A 145 -16.05 -14.02 -11.00
C ALA A 145 -16.02 -15.41 -11.63
N ASP A 146 -15.57 -15.52 -12.89
CA ASP A 146 -15.59 -16.78 -13.63
C ASP A 146 -14.69 -17.83 -12.98
N ASP A 147 -15.16 -19.09 -12.95
CA ASP A 147 -14.45 -20.27 -12.47
C ASP A 147 -13.76 -20.07 -11.09
N ASP A 148 -14.52 -19.61 -10.09
CA ASP A 148 -14.02 -19.28 -8.74
C ASP A 148 -12.81 -18.33 -8.77
N HIS A 149 -12.87 -17.32 -9.63
CA HIS A 149 -11.80 -16.33 -9.79
C HIS A 149 -10.45 -16.95 -10.17
N ARG A 150 -10.42 -18.16 -10.77
CA ARG A 150 -9.18 -18.91 -11.06
C ARG A 150 -8.16 -18.09 -11.82
N HIS A 151 -8.59 -17.41 -12.88
CA HIS A 151 -7.69 -16.58 -13.68
C HIS A 151 -7.12 -15.42 -12.85
N LEU A 152 -7.96 -14.75 -12.06
CA LEU A 152 -7.58 -13.65 -11.20
C LEU A 152 -6.59 -14.12 -10.11
N ARG A 153 -6.85 -15.26 -9.46
CA ARG A 153 -5.95 -15.89 -8.48
C ARG A 153 -4.57 -16.17 -9.10
N ARG A 154 -4.53 -16.71 -10.33
CA ARG A 154 -3.27 -16.93 -11.06
C ARG A 154 -2.51 -15.63 -11.29
N VAL A 155 -3.18 -14.58 -11.76
CA VAL A 155 -2.55 -13.27 -11.99
C VAL A 155 -1.99 -12.70 -10.70
N LEU A 156 -2.79 -12.67 -9.62
CA LEU A 156 -2.38 -12.08 -8.34
C LEU A 156 -1.25 -12.83 -7.64
N SER A 157 -1.22 -14.16 -7.75
CA SER A 157 -0.18 -14.99 -7.12
C SER A 157 1.22 -14.75 -7.67
N GLY A 158 1.34 -14.31 -8.93
CA GLY A 158 2.62 -14.10 -9.61
C GLY A 158 3.18 -12.68 -9.53
N LEU A 159 2.54 -11.78 -8.79
CA LEU A 159 2.92 -10.35 -8.76
C LEU A 159 4.07 -10.06 -7.80
N THR A 160 4.84 -9.00 -8.07
CA THR A 160 5.70 -8.38 -7.05
C THR A 160 4.88 -7.56 -6.06
N VAL A 161 5.48 -7.14 -4.94
CA VAL A 161 4.81 -6.32 -3.92
C VAL A 161 4.37 -4.98 -4.49
N GLU A 162 5.17 -4.35 -5.35
CA GLU A 162 4.85 -3.08 -6.02
C GLU A 162 3.69 -3.25 -7.00
N GLN A 163 3.69 -4.36 -7.76
CA GLN A 163 2.58 -4.68 -8.66
C GLN A 163 1.29 -4.96 -7.88
N ALA A 164 1.37 -5.71 -6.78
CA ALA A 164 0.23 -5.97 -5.90
C ALA A 164 -0.33 -4.69 -5.27
N GLN A 165 0.53 -3.73 -4.90
CA GLN A 165 0.10 -2.40 -4.44
C GLN A 165 -0.69 -1.66 -5.52
N ARG A 166 -0.22 -1.66 -6.78
CA ARG A 166 -0.95 -1.04 -7.89
C ARG A 166 -2.34 -1.64 -8.10
N VAL A 167 -2.47 -2.96 -7.93
CA VAL A 167 -3.77 -3.63 -8.00
C VAL A 167 -4.67 -3.19 -6.83
N LYS A 168 -4.13 -3.18 -5.60
CA LYS A 168 -4.86 -2.73 -4.41
C LYS A 168 -5.39 -1.31 -4.59
N ASP A 169 -4.57 -0.40 -5.10
CA ASP A 169 -4.97 0.99 -5.36
C ASP A 169 -6.06 1.11 -6.44
N ALA A 170 -5.99 0.29 -7.50
CA ALA A 170 -6.97 0.30 -8.58
C ALA A 170 -8.35 -0.28 -8.19
N VAL A 171 -8.38 -1.12 -7.15
CA VAL A 171 -9.58 -1.84 -6.68
C VAL A 171 -10.21 -1.14 -5.46
N THR A 172 -9.40 -0.47 -4.64
CA THR A 172 -9.88 0.27 -3.46
C THR A 172 -10.76 1.43 -3.89
N GLY A 173 -12.04 1.43 -3.49
CA GLY A 173 -13.01 2.46 -3.86
C GLY A 173 -13.55 2.34 -5.29
N ASN A 174 -13.31 1.23 -5.98
CA ASN A 174 -13.84 0.99 -7.31
C ASN A 174 -15.22 0.31 -7.23
N GLU A 175 -16.29 1.09 -7.33
CA GLU A 175 -17.67 0.58 -7.25
C GLU A 175 -18.12 -0.12 -8.54
N GLY A 176 -17.49 0.19 -9.68
CA GLY A 176 -17.83 -0.43 -10.97
C GLY A 176 -17.61 -1.93 -11.01
N ILE A 177 -16.62 -2.43 -10.26
CA ILE A 177 -16.30 -3.86 -10.14
C ILE A 177 -17.34 -4.62 -9.30
N GLY A 178 -18.15 -3.94 -8.48
CA GLY A 178 -19.06 -4.59 -7.53
C GLY A 178 -18.39 -4.94 -6.20
N GLY A 179 -19.12 -4.78 -5.10
CA GLY A 179 -18.56 -4.92 -3.75
C GLY A 179 -18.09 -6.33 -3.42
N ASP A 180 -18.83 -7.34 -3.87
CA ASP A 180 -18.54 -8.76 -3.72
C ASP A 180 -17.22 -9.16 -4.40
N VAL A 181 -17.06 -8.80 -5.69
CA VAL A 181 -15.84 -9.10 -6.44
C VAL A 181 -14.67 -8.30 -5.88
N ARG A 182 -14.90 -7.04 -5.46
CA ARG A 182 -13.88 -6.19 -4.83
C ARG A 182 -13.34 -6.80 -3.54
N GLU A 183 -14.21 -7.23 -2.63
CA GLU A 183 -13.82 -7.91 -1.38
C GLU A 183 -13.03 -9.18 -1.69
N THR A 184 -13.51 -9.99 -2.63
CA THR A 184 -12.80 -11.20 -3.07
C THR A 184 -11.39 -10.91 -3.60
N ILE A 185 -11.21 -9.85 -4.40
CA ILE A 185 -9.89 -9.45 -4.90
C ILE A 185 -8.97 -9.03 -3.75
N LEU A 186 -9.49 -8.27 -2.78
CA LEU A 186 -8.71 -7.84 -1.61
C LEU A 186 -8.30 -9.03 -0.74
N ASP A 187 -9.17 -10.02 -0.56
CA ASP A 187 -8.87 -11.25 0.18
C ASP A 187 -7.81 -12.10 -0.54
N LEU A 188 -7.91 -12.21 -1.86
CA LEU A 188 -6.90 -12.91 -2.67
C LEU A 188 -5.55 -12.18 -2.62
N LEU A 189 -5.53 -10.85 -2.65
CA LEU A 189 -4.33 -10.05 -2.46
C LEU A 189 -3.75 -10.22 -1.04
N HIS A 190 -4.59 -10.27 -0.01
CA HIS A 190 -4.16 -10.51 1.36
C HIS A 190 -3.50 -11.89 1.51
N THR A 191 -4.10 -12.90 0.87
CA THR A 191 -3.60 -14.28 0.87
C THR A 191 -2.28 -14.41 0.11
N ALA A 192 -2.17 -13.82 -1.07
CA ALA A 192 -0.96 -13.90 -1.90
C ALA A 192 0.17 -12.98 -1.40
N HIS A 193 -0.17 -11.81 -0.85
CA HIS A 193 0.78 -10.77 -0.44
C HIS A 193 0.48 -10.23 0.98
N PRO A 194 0.62 -11.03 2.05
CA PRO A 194 0.28 -10.59 3.41
C PRO A 194 1.03 -9.33 3.86
N ARG A 195 2.29 -9.17 3.41
CA ARG A 195 3.12 -7.99 3.72
C ARG A 195 2.55 -6.66 3.19
N LEU A 196 1.69 -6.71 2.17
CA LEU A 196 1.00 -5.52 1.61
C LEU A 196 -0.09 -4.99 2.55
N PHE A 197 -0.63 -5.87 3.39
CA PHE A 197 -1.70 -5.56 4.34
C PHE A 197 -1.22 -5.57 5.78
N ALA A 198 0.05 -5.91 6.03
CA ALA A 198 0.69 -5.64 7.30
C ALA A 198 0.53 -4.14 7.60
N GLU A 199 -0.33 -3.83 8.56
CA GLU A 199 -0.47 -2.48 9.09
C GLU A 199 0.94 -2.01 9.44
N LYS A 200 1.38 -0.89 8.84
CA LYS A 200 2.54 -0.17 9.38
C LYS A 200 2.14 0.22 10.78
N LEU A 201 2.64 -0.51 11.79
CA LEU A 201 2.48 -0.16 13.19
C LEU A 201 2.79 1.33 13.30
N LYS A 202 1.84 2.09 13.86
CA LYS A 202 2.09 3.52 14.05
C LYS A 202 3.28 3.65 15.01
N PRO A 203 4.10 4.72 14.92
CA PRO A 203 5.33 4.82 15.72
C PRO A 203 5.15 4.56 17.22
N TRP A 204 4.00 4.94 17.79
CA TRP A 204 3.67 4.72 19.21
C TRP A 204 3.13 3.32 19.56
N GLN A 205 3.02 2.42 18.58
CA GLN A 205 2.61 1.02 18.74
C GLN A 205 3.76 0.03 18.53
N GLU A 206 4.91 0.49 18.04
CA GLU A 206 6.12 -0.33 17.92
C GLU A 206 6.73 -0.63 19.30
N ASP A 207 7.35 -1.81 19.46
CA ASP A 207 8.24 -2.12 20.60
C ASP A 207 9.62 -1.46 20.39
N VAL A 208 9.59 -0.13 20.27
CA VAL A 208 10.72 0.76 19.99
C VAL A 208 10.62 1.96 20.92
N ILE A 209 11.76 2.43 21.41
CA ILE A 209 11.84 3.64 22.25
C ILE A 209 12.27 4.81 21.37
N TYR A 210 11.32 5.66 21.01
CA TYR A 210 11.61 6.89 20.31
C TYR A 210 12.19 7.92 21.28
N THR A 211 13.26 8.62 20.91
CA THR A 211 13.90 9.65 21.75
C THR A 211 14.55 10.74 20.91
N THR A 212 14.89 11.87 21.51
CA THR A 212 15.74 12.89 20.87
C THR A 212 17.21 12.44 20.85
N GLU A 213 18.04 13.07 20.01
CA GLU A 213 19.49 12.82 20.02
C GLU A 213 20.12 13.14 21.38
N ALA A 214 19.67 14.23 22.01
CA ALA A 214 20.11 14.63 23.35
C ALA A 214 19.70 13.60 24.41
N GLY A 215 18.48 13.07 24.33
CA GLY A 215 17.97 12.02 25.22
C GLY A 215 18.75 10.72 25.08
N LEU A 216 19.04 10.30 23.85
CA LEU A 216 19.87 9.12 23.57
C LEU A 216 21.28 9.27 24.16
N LEU A 217 21.94 10.41 23.92
CA LEU A 217 23.28 10.67 24.43
C LEU A 217 23.31 10.71 25.97
N LYS A 218 22.29 11.33 26.58
CA LYS A 218 22.14 11.34 28.04
C LYS A 218 22.01 9.92 28.59
N ARG A 219 21.16 9.09 27.98
CA ARG A 219 20.95 7.70 28.41
C ARG A 219 22.19 6.83 28.24
N GLN A 220 22.94 7.02 27.15
CA GLN A 220 24.23 6.36 26.94
C GLN A 220 25.26 6.75 28.00
N LYS A 221 25.38 8.03 28.33
CA LYS A 221 26.28 8.50 29.41
C LYS A 221 25.89 7.95 30.79
N GLU A 222 24.59 7.87 31.08
CA GLU A 222 24.09 7.23 32.31
C GLU A 222 24.49 5.75 32.37
N PHE A 223 24.36 5.03 31.25
CA PHE A 223 24.76 3.62 31.16
C PHE A 223 26.27 3.44 31.32
N GLU A 224 27.08 4.26 30.65
CA GLU A 224 28.55 4.24 30.78
C GLU A 224 29.00 4.51 32.20
N LYS A 225 28.38 5.49 32.89
CA LYS A 225 28.67 5.76 34.30
C LYS A 225 28.31 4.55 35.17
N LEU A 226 27.14 3.95 34.97
CA LEU A 226 26.69 2.79 35.74
C LEU A 226 27.70 1.63 35.64
N VAL A 227 28.13 1.32 34.42
CA VAL A 227 29.04 0.19 34.15
C VAL A 227 30.47 0.48 34.58
N ASN A 228 31.01 1.65 34.23
CA ASN A 228 32.43 1.94 34.38
C ASN A 228 32.79 2.58 35.73
N VAL A 229 31.81 3.17 36.43
CA VAL A 229 32.02 3.83 37.73
C VAL A 229 31.29 3.06 38.82
N ASP A 230 29.97 3.03 38.80
CA ASP A 230 29.17 2.57 39.94
C ASP A 230 29.38 1.06 40.21
N MET A 231 29.38 0.22 39.17
CA MET A 231 29.64 -1.22 39.31
C MET A 231 31.08 -1.54 39.74
N VAL A 232 32.06 -0.77 39.26
CA VAL A 232 33.47 -0.92 39.64
C VAL A 232 33.68 -0.53 41.10
N GLU A 233 33.05 0.56 41.55
CA GLU A 233 33.06 0.97 42.95
C GLU A 233 32.39 -0.06 43.86
N ASN A 234 31.25 -0.62 43.44
CA ASN A 234 30.59 -1.68 44.19
C ASN A 234 31.47 -2.95 44.29
N SER A 235 32.16 -3.34 43.21
CA SER A 235 33.11 -4.46 43.23
C SER A 235 34.24 -4.24 44.24
N LYS A 236 34.80 -3.02 44.30
CA LYS A 236 35.79 -2.63 45.31
C LYS A 236 35.21 -2.67 46.73
N ALA A 237 33.95 -2.25 46.91
CA ALA A 237 33.27 -2.31 48.20
C ALA A 237 33.09 -3.76 48.69
N ILE A 238 32.67 -4.67 47.80
CA ILE A 238 32.59 -6.12 48.10
C ILE A 238 33.96 -6.66 48.52
N GLY A 239 35.03 -6.30 47.79
CA GLY A 239 36.40 -6.70 48.11
C GLY A 239 36.86 -6.23 49.50
N ARG A 240 36.57 -4.96 49.85
CA ARG A 240 36.89 -4.39 51.17
C ARG A 240 36.11 -5.07 52.29
N ALA A 241 34.80 -5.25 52.12
CA ALA A 241 33.97 -5.92 53.11
C ALA A 241 34.36 -7.40 53.32
N ARG A 242 34.84 -8.05 52.25
CA ARG A 242 35.35 -9.43 52.33
C ARG A 242 36.63 -9.57 53.15
N ALA A 243 37.50 -8.56 53.12
CA ALA A 243 38.76 -8.56 53.87
C ALA A 243 38.58 -8.43 55.40
N MET A 244 37.38 -8.06 55.88
CA MET A 244 37.08 -7.90 57.32
C MET A 244 36.79 -9.22 58.06
N GLY A 245 36.91 -10.38 57.39
CA GLY A 245 37.04 -11.69 58.03
C GLY A 245 35.74 -12.38 58.46
N ASP A 246 34.83 -11.71 59.17
CA ASP A 246 33.57 -12.33 59.62
C ASP A 246 32.41 -12.11 58.64
N LEU A 247 32.37 -12.93 57.59
CA LEU A 247 31.41 -12.78 56.48
C LEU A 247 29.96 -13.16 56.85
N ARG A 248 29.75 -13.93 57.93
CA ARG A 248 28.40 -14.43 58.27
C ARG A 248 27.55 -13.35 58.94
N GLU A 249 28.17 -12.49 59.74
CA GLU A 249 27.50 -11.36 60.40
C GLU A 249 27.72 -10.00 59.72
N ASN A 250 28.65 -9.90 58.75
CA ASN A 250 28.92 -8.63 58.09
C ASN A 250 27.74 -8.15 57.20
N TRP A 251 26.94 -7.25 57.76
CA TRP A 251 25.84 -6.54 57.11
C TRP A 251 26.30 -5.74 55.88
N GLU A 252 27.50 -5.15 55.93
CA GLU A 252 28.06 -4.37 54.82
C GLU A 252 28.38 -5.27 53.62
N TYR A 253 28.89 -6.48 53.85
CA TYR A 253 29.14 -7.45 52.79
C TYR A 253 27.83 -7.88 52.11
N LYS A 254 26.80 -8.22 52.90
CA LYS A 254 25.47 -8.58 52.38
C LYS A 254 24.83 -7.42 51.60
N ALA A 255 24.91 -6.20 52.11
CA ALA A 255 24.42 -5.01 51.44
C ALA A 255 25.14 -4.75 50.11
N ALA A 256 26.47 -4.87 50.06
CA ALA A 256 27.24 -4.65 48.84
C ALA A 256 26.98 -5.69 47.74
N ILE A 257 26.71 -6.95 48.11
CA ILE A 257 26.28 -7.99 47.17
C ILE A 257 24.90 -7.66 46.59
N GLU A 258 23.95 -7.27 47.43
CA GLU A 258 22.59 -6.91 46.97
C GLU A 258 22.62 -5.66 46.08
N GLN A 259 23.40 -4.64 46.44
CA GLN A 259 23.63 -3.47 45.59
C GLN A 259 24.24 -3.88 44.24
N GLY A 260 25.21 -4.79 44.23
CA GLY A 260 25.80 -5.31 42.99
C GLY A 260 24.78 -5.99 42.08
N LYS A 261 23.86 -6.77 42.67
CA LYS A 261 22.77 -7.40 41.94
C LYS A 261 21.82 -6.36 41.33
N MET A 262 21.39 -5.38 42.12
CA MET A 262 20.52 -4.29 41.64
C MET A 262 21.17 -3.46 40.52
N LEU A 263 22.47 -3.16 40.62
CA LEU A 263 23.20 -2.46 39.56
C LEU A 263 23.29 -3.29 38.28
N GLY A 264 23.53 -4.60 38.40
CA GLY A 264 23.58 -5.52 37.26
C GLY A 264 22.24 -5.66 36.54
N GLU A 265 21.14 -5.80 37.28
CA GLU A 265 19.77 -5.83 36.73
C GLU A 265 19.47 -4.51 35.98
N ARG A 266 19.77 -3.37 36.61
CA ARG A 266 19.60 -2.05 35.99
C ARG A 266 20.42 -1.89 34.72
N ALA A 267 21.67 -2.37 34.69
CA ALA A 267 22.52 -2.29 33.50
C ALA A 267 21.94 -3.13 32.35
N SER A 268 21.49 -4.36 32.62
CA SER A 268 20.85 -5.24 31.64
C SER A 268 19.59 -4.59 31.05
N ASP A 269 18.76 -3.99 31.90
CA ASP A 269 17.56 -3.28 31.48
C ASP A 269 17.88 -2.07 30.60
N MET A 270 18.82 -1.22 31.03
CA MET A 270 19.25 -0.06 30.24
C MET A 270 19.84 -0.46 28.89
N GLN A 271 20.63 -1.54 28.84
CA GLN A 271 21.20 -2.03 27.59
C GLN A 271 20.13 -2.57 26.64
N ARG A 272 19.12 -3.27 27.16
CA ARG A 272 17.96 -3.72 26.38
C ARG A 272 17.17 -2.54 25.84
N GLU A 273 16.90 -1.52 26.66
CA GLU A 273 16.22 -0.31 26.19
C GLU A 273 17.02 0.44 25.12
N LEU A 274 18.33 0.62 25.31
CA LEU A 274 19.23 1.24 24.33
C LEU A 274 19.23 0.50 22.99
N SER A 275 19.16 -0.84 23.00
CA SER A 275 19.09 -1.65 21.77
C SER A 275 17.82 -1.42 20.94
N LYS A 276 16.75 -0.93 21.58
CA LYS A 276 15.46 -0.63 20.95
C LYS A 276 15.26 0.85 20.64
N ALA A 277 16.26 1.70 20.90
CA ALA A 277 16.11 3.14 20.78
C ALA A 277 16.19 3.59 19.31
N LYS A 278 15.30 4.51 18.91
CA LYS A 278 15.35 5.21 17.62
C LYS A 278 15.28 6.72 17.84
N VAL A 279 16.13 7.45 17.11
CA VAL A 279 16.09 8.91 17.09
C VAL A 279 14.87 9.40 16.30
N ILE A 280 14.11 10.31 16.88
CA ILE A 280 12.98 10.97 16.23
C ILE A 280 13.49 11.88 15.12
N ARG A 281 13.05 11.64 13.88
CA ARG A 281 13.43 12.47 12.72
C ARG A 281 12.42 13.59 12.48
N PRO A 282 12.83 14.87 12.45
CA PRO A 282 11.93 16.00 12.17
C PRO A 282 11.09 15.84 10.90
N ALA A 283 11.71 15.30 9.84
CA ALA A 283 11.09 15.15 8.53
C ALA A 283 9.88 14.20 8.50
N THR A 284 9.74 13.31 9.49
CA THR A 284 8.61 12.37 9.55
C THR A 284 7.35 12.96 10.20
N ILE A 285 7.43 14.20 10.72
CA ILE A 285 6.33 14.87 11.41
C ILE A 285 5.71 15.90 10.47
N SER A 286 4.55 15.55 9.91
CA SER A 286 3.82 16.35 8.91
C SER A 286 2.85 17.37 9.51
N GLY A 287 2.46 17.21 10.78
CA GLY A 287 1.42 18.02 11.42
C GLY A 287 -0.02 17.64 11.03
N ALA A 288 -0.21 16.60 10.21
CA ALA A 288 -1.55 16.14 9.82
C ALA A 288 -2.28 15.39 10.95
N GLU A 289 -1.53 14.64 11.74
CA GLU A 289 -2.01 13.90 12.92
C GLU A 289 -0.99 13.99 14.05
N VAL A 290 -1.44 13.81 15.29
CA VAL A 290 -0.56 13.77 16.46
C VAL A 290 0.26 12.48 16.40
N THR A 291 1.58 12.62 16.48
CA THR A 291 2.55 11.52 16.45
C THR A 291 3.67 11.76 17.47
N VAL A 292 4.58 10.80 17.59
CA VAL A 292 5.78 10.96 18.42
C VAL A 292 6.65 12.10 17.84
N GLY A 293 7.04 13.04 18.69
CA GLY A 293 7.74 14.27 18.30
C GLY A 293 6.82 15.46 17.98
N ALA A 294 5.50 15.32 18.13
CA ALA A 294 4.56 16.41 17.93
C ALA A 294 4.35 17.26 19.19
N THR A 295 4.16 18.55 19.00
CA THR A 295 3.61 19.49 19.98
C THR A 295 2.19 19.83 19.59
N VAL A 296 1.26 19.74 20.53
CA VAL A 296 -0.17 19.89 20.33
C VAL A 296 -0.70 20.99 21.23
N GLN A 297 -1.40 21.96 20.65
CA GLN A 297 -2.23 22.88 21.42
C GLN A 297 -3.63 22.28 21.52
N ALA A 298 -4.11 22.09 22.75
CA ALA A 298 -5.42 21.52 23.01
C ALA A 298 -6.24 22.42 23.92
N LYS A 299 -7.49 22.67 23.52
CA LYS A 299 -8.42 23.49 24.27
C LYS A 299 -9.27 22.62 25.18
N ASP A 300 -9.23 22.88 26.48
CA ASP A 300 -10.18 22.32 27.42
C ASP A 300 -11.56 22.96 27.18
N LEU A 301 -12.56 22.14 26.88
CA LEU A 301 -13.90 22.61 26.53
C LEU A 301 -14.74 23.05 27.74
N ALA A 302 -14.39 22.63 28.95
CA ALA A 302 -15.06 23.06 30.17
C ALA A 302 -14.57 24.44 30.63
N THR A 303 -13.27 24.71 30.51
CA THR A 303 -12.66 25.97 30.98
C THR A 303 -12.35 26.96 29.87
N GLY A 304 -12.33 26.52 28.62
CA GLY A 304 -11.92 27.30 27.45
C GLY A 304 -10.41 27.54 27.35
N ARG A 305 -9.60 27.05 28.29
CA ARG A 305 -8.15 27.25 28.33
C ARG A 305 -7.44 26.41 27.29
N VAL A 306 -6.42 26.97 26.65
CA VAL A 306 -5.54 26.25 25.71
C VAL A 306 -4.27 25.85 26.44
N GLU A 307 -3.97 24.54 26.42
CA GLU A 307 -2.79 23.93 27.01
C GLU A 307 -1.90 23.36 25.90
N THR A 308 -0.59 23.39 26.10
CA THR A 308 0.40 22.88 25.13
C THR A 308 1.00 21.58 25.65
N PHE A 309 0.93 20.53 24.83
CA PHE A 309 1.42 19.19 25.14
C PHE A 309 2.45 18.77 24.10
N THR A 310 3.67 18.47 24.51
CA THR A 310 4.71 17.92 23.63
C THR A 310 4.88 16.45 23.93
N PHE A 311 4.87 15.60 22.90
CA PHE A 311 4.97 14.15 23.07
C PHE A 311 6.32 13.64 22.57
N LEU A 312 7.23 13.34 23.50
CA LEU A 312 8.57 12.81 23.22
C LEU A 312 8.77 11.45 23.88
N GLY A 313 9.98 10.92 23.78
CA GLY A 313 10.38 9.68 24.41
C GLY A 313 10.30 9.67 25.93
N PRO A 314 10.27 8.49 26.56
CA PRO A 314 10.34 8.39 28.02
C PRO A 314 11.60 9.04 28.62
N TRP A 315 12.71 9.07 27.88
CA TRP A 315 13.97 9.68 28.33
C TRP A 315 14.01 11.21 28.20
N ASP A 316 13.09 11.77 27.43
CA ASP A 316 12.98 13.21 27.14
C ASP A 316 11.83 13.88 27.90
N ALA A 317 11.09 13.12 28.71
CA ALA A 317 9.91 13.61 29.40
C ALA A 317 10.28 14.62 30.50
N GLU A 318 9.64 15.79 30.44
CA GLU A 318 9.77 16.89 31.40
C GLU A 318 8.39 17.51 31.61
N ILE A 319 7.61 16.93 32.54
CA ILE A 319 6.19 17.27 32.76
C ILE A 319 6.02 18.75 33.11
N GLU A 320 6.94 19.32 33.89
CA GLU A 320 6.95 20.73 34.26
C GLU A 320 7.05 21.67 33.06
N LYS A 321 7.64 21.21 31.94
CA LYS A 321 7.74 21.94 30.67
C LYS A 321 6.66 21.55 29.66
N GLY A 322 5.66 20.77 30.08
CA GLY A 322 4.63 20.25 29.18
C GLY A 322 5.14 19.18 28.21
N ILE A 323 6.26 18.52 28.51
CA ILE A 323 6.82 17.43 27.70
C ILE A 323 6.46 16.09 28.35
N TYR A 324 5.65 15.30 27.66
CA TYR A 324 5.12 14.03 28.11
C TYR A 324 5.67 12.88 27.30
N SER A 325 5.88 11.74 27.95
CA SER A 325 6.19 10.48 27.26
C SER A 325 5.02 10.07 26.37
N TYR A 326 5.26 9.76 25.10
CA TYR A 326 4.22 9.22 24.21
C TYR A 326 3.58 7.91 24.73
N GLN A 327 4.26 7.21 25.65
CA GLN A 327 3.77 5.99 26.27
C GLN A 327 2.78 6.25 27.41
N ALA A 328 2.67 7.49 27.89
CA ALA A 328 1.78 7.85 28.99
C ALA A 328 0.30 7.68 28.57
N PRO A 329 -0.60 7.26 29.48
CA PRO A 329 -2.02 7.06 29.17
C PRO A 329 -2.69 8.30 28.56
N MET A 330 -2.34 9.49 29.06
CA MET A 330 -2.83 10.76 28.53
C MET A 330 -2.38 10.96 27.09
N SER A 331 -1.07 10.84 26.82
CA SER A 331 -0.50 11.01 25.48
C SER A 331 -1.11 10.05 24.47
N LYS A 332 -1.40 8.80 24.86
CA LYS A 332 -2.09 7.83 24.00
C LYS A 332 -3.48 8.29 23.56
N ALA A 333 -4.19 9.08 24.37
CA ALA A 333 -5.49 9.64 23.98
C ALA A 333 -5.37 10.69 22.85
N PHE A 334 -4.22 11.36 22.76
CA PHE A 334 -3.91 12.31 21.69
C PHE A 334 -3.40 11.62 20.42
N MET A 335 -2.69 10.49 20.52
CA MET A 335 -2.03 9.87 19.37
C MET A 335 -2.99 9.55 18.22
N GLY A 336 -2.61 9.94 17.00
CA GLY A 336 -3.39 9.76 15.77
C GLY A 336 -4.56 10.72 15.59
N ARG A 337 -4.84 11.60 16.56
CA ARG A 337 -5.88 12.63 16.44
C ARG A 337 -5.48 13.71 15.44
N ARG A 338 -6.45 14.32 14.79
CA ARG A 338 -6.25 15.45 13.87
C ARG A 338 -6.79 16.75 14.43
N ARG A 339 -6.39 17.87 13.81
CA ARG A 339 -6.91 19.20 14.13
C ARG A 339 -8.44 19.22 14.03
N GLY A 340 -9.09 19.77 15.05
CA GLY A 340 -10.56 19.86 15.19
C GLY A 340 -11.20 18.63 15.83
N GLU A 341 -10.46 17.54 16.08
CA GLU A 341 -11.03 16.40 16.80
C GLU A 341 -11.19 16.70 18.29
N THR A 342 -12.32 16.27 18.85
CA THR A 342 -12.56 16.31 20.30
C THR A 342 -12.45 14.93 20.92
N PHE A 343 -11.90 14.85 22.13
CA PHE A 343 -11.79 13.61 22.90
C PHE A 343 -11.88 13.88 24.40
N THR A 344 -12.14 12.83 25.17
CA THR A 344 -12.21 12.89 26.63
C THR A 344 -11.07 12.09 27.24
N PHE A 345 -10.40 12.64 28.24
CA PHE A 345 -9.42 11.94 29.06
C PHE A 345 -9.64 12.27 30.53
N GLY A 346 -9.92 11.25 31.35
CA GLY A 346 -10.46 11.44 32.69
C GLY A 346 -11.81 12.16 32.63
N GLU A 347 -11.97 13.22 33.41
CA GLU A 347 -13.18 14.06 33.43
C GLU A 347 -13.10 15.26 32.47
N ARG A 348 -11.96 15.46 31.81
CA ARG A 348 -11.70 16.62 30.94
C ARG A 348 -11.98 16.28 29.48
N ARG A 349 -12.60 17.22 28.77
CA ARG A 349 -12.84 17.14 27.32
C ARG A 349 -11.96 18.15 26.60
N PHE A 350 -11.21 17.68 25.62
CA PHE A 350 -10.27 18.48 24.86
C PHE A 350 -10.67 18.56 23.38
N GLU A 351 -10.29 19.64 22.72
CA GLU A 351 -10.29 19.81 21.27
C GLU A 351 -8.87 20.09 20.79
N VAL A 352 -8.41 19.38 19.75
CA VAL A 352 -7.08 19.60 19.15
C VAL A 352 -7.12 20.86 18.28
N VAL A 353 -6.46 21.92 18.71
CA VAL A 353 -6.45 23.22 18.02
C VAL A 353 -5.34 23.29 16.97
N GLU A 354 -4.15 22.80 17.30
CA GLU A 354 -2.98 22.87 16.43
C GLU A 354 -2.04 21.69 16.69
N ILE A 355 -1.37 21.24 15.63
CA ILE A 355 -0.34 20.20 15.69
C ILE A 355 0.89 20.75 14.97
N ALA A 356 2.00 20.83 15.70
CA ALA A 356 3.28 21.31 15.21
C ALA A 356 4.40 20.32 15.56
N ARG A 357 5.58 20.54 15.02
CA ARG A 357 6.79 19.79 15.40
C ARG A 357 7.33 20.29 16.74
N ALA A 358 7.81 19.38 17.58
CA ALA A 358 8.48 19.72 18.82
C ALA A 358 9.76 20.55 18.58
N ALA A 359 9.90 21.66 19.30
CA ALA A 359 11.04 22.57 19.19
C ALA A 359 12.38 21.88 19.55
N GLN A 360 12.33 20.87 20.42
CA GLN A 360 13.48 20.05 20.85
C GLN A 360 14.13 19.28 19.71
N LEU A 361 13.45 19.16 18.57
CA LEU A 361 13.95 18.51 17.36
C LEU A 361 14.61 19.47 16.37
N ALA A 362 14.65 20.78 16.66
CA ALA A 362 15.14 21.81 15.74
C ALA A 362 16.68 21.96 15.72
N GLY A 363 17.41 21.27 16.60
CA GLY A 363 18.86 21.45 16.79
C GLY A 363 19.79 20.53 15.99
N GLY A 364 19.26 19.69 15.10
CA GLY A 364 20.03 18.77 14.26
C GLY A 364 19.88 19.11 12.78
N THR A 365 20.62 20.12 12.31
CA THR A 365 20.85 20.38 10.88
C THR A 365 22.21 19.87 10.45
#